data_AF-A0A973IB70-F1
#
_entry.id   AF-A0A973IB70-F1
#
_cell.length_a   1.000
_cell.length_b   1.000
_cell.length_c   1.000
_cell.angle_alpha   90.00
_cell.angle_beta   90.00
_cell.angle_gamma   90.00
#
_symmetry.space_group_name_H-M   'P 1'
#
loop_
_entity.id
_entity.type
_entity.pdbx_description
1 polymer ?
#
loop_
_entity_poly.entity_id
_entity_poly.type
_entity_poly.pdbx_seq_one_letter_code
_entity_poly.pdbx_strand_id
1 'polypeptide(L)'
;MSALSPVLSEDQADAFDQVADMLAAAGVNITDNLLTPPRDGKQSTLAVTGKAGSGKTLLLAELTRALTEAGVDVVSGDYEGRKRKDRRTLA
;
A
#
# COMPACT_ATOMS: atom_id res chain seq x y z
N MET A 1 -18.69 -4.56 11.34
CA MET A 1 -17.94 -5.07 12.50
C MET A 1 -16.47 -4.87 12.21
N SER A 2 -15.77 -4.02 12.96
CA SER A 2 -14.32 -3.87 12.80
C SER A 2 -13.68 -5.06 13.52
N ALA A 3 -13.20 -6.03 12.77
CA ALA A 3 -12.34 -7.06 13.33
C ALA A 3 -11.05 -6.38 13.79
N LEU A 4 -10.58 -6.68 15.01
CA LEU A 4 -9.26 -6.26 15.45
C LEU A 4 -8.24 -6.80 14.45
N SER A 5 -7.57 -5.91 13.70
CA SER A 5 -6.43 -6.29 12.88
C SER A 5 -5.38 -6.92 13.80
N PRO A 6 -4.90 -8.13 13.50
CA PRO A 6 -3.81 -8.73 14.28
C PRO A 6 -2.57 -7.84 14.18
N VAL A 7 -1.87 -7.69 15.30
CA VAL A 7 -0.63 -6.90 15.38
C VAL A 7 0.44 -7.55 14.50
N LEU A 8 1.12 -6.75 13.68
CA LEU A 8 2.23 -7.20 12.84
C LEU A 8 3.40 -7.67 13.73
N SER A 9 4.10 -8.71 13.30
CA SER A 9 5.40 -9.06 13.91
C SER A 9 6.45 -7.99 13.59
N GLU A 10 7.58 -8.00 14.29
CA GLU A 10 8.69 -7.08 14.04
C GLU A 10 9.15 -7.10 12.57
N ASP A 11 9.47 -8.29 12.02
CA ASP A 11 9.81 -8.43 10.59
C ASP A 11 8.74 -7.89 9.63
N GLN A 12 7.46 -7.98 10.01
CA GLN A 12 6.35 -7.50 9.19
C GLN A 12 6.20 -5.99 9.29
N ALA A 13 6.43 -5.42 10.47
CA ALA A 13 6.47 -3.97 10.67
C ALA A 13 7.63 -3.34 9.88
N ASP A 14 8.83 -3.93 9.94
CA ASP A 14 9.98 -3.47 9.15
C ASP A 14 9.70 -3.56 7.63
N ALA A 15 9.05 -4.65 7.19
CA ALA A 15 8.66 -4.80 5.79
C ALA A 15 7.57 -3.79 5.39
N PHE A 16 6.64 -3.48 6.29
CA PHE A 16 5.62 -2.45 6.07
C PHE A 16 6.27 -1.08 5.91
N ASP A 17 7.18 -0.70 6.81
CA ASP A 17 7.88 0.58 6.78
C ASP A 17 8.69 0.77 5.49
N GLN A 18 9.41 -0.27 5.04
CA GLN A 18 10.14 -0.21 3.77
C GLN A 18 9.22 -0.02 2.55
N VAL A 19 8.05 -0.66 2.56
CA VAL A 19 7.05 -0.46 1.50
C VAL A 19 6.46 0.95 1.59
N ALA A 20 6.15 1.44 2.79
CA ALA A 20 5.61 2.77 3.04
C ALA A 20 6.56 3.87 2.53
N ASP A 21 7.86 3.75 2.81
CA ASP A 21 8.88 4.67 2.32
C ASP A 21 8.97 4.69 0.79
N MET A 22 8.95 3.51 0.16
CA MET A 22 8.94 3.39 -1.30
C MET A 22 7.70 4.05 -1.91
N LEU A 23 6.52 3.84 -1.32
CA LEU A 23 5.27 4.46 -1.76
C LEU A 23 5.30 5.99 -1.58
N ALA A 24 5.83 6.47 -0.45
CA ALA A 24 5.95 7.90 -0.15
C ALA A 24 6.88 8.60 -1.15
N ALA A 25 7.99 7.96 -1.52
CA ALA A 25 8.87 8.44 -2.58
C ALA A 25 8.13 8.58 -3.93
N ALA A 26 7.17 7.70 -4.20
CA ALA A 26 6.30 7.74 -5.37
C ALA A 26 5.09 8.69 -5.21
N GLY A 27 4.93 9.38 -4.09
CA GLY A 27 3.82 10.31 -3.83
C GLY A 27 2.54 9.68 -3.26
N VAL A 28 2.63 8.49 -2.66
CA VAL A 28 1.56 7.85 -1.87
C VAL A 28 2.06 7.72 -0.44
N ASN A 29 1.71 8.66 0.42
CA ASN A 29 2.08 8.61 1.83
C ASN A 29 0.91 8.00 2.63
N ILE A 30 1.04 6.72 2.96
CA ILE A 30 0.03 5.97 3.71
C ILE A 30 0.04 6.25 5.22
N THR A 31 1.12 6.85 5.74
CA THR A 31 1.25 7.21 7.15
C THR A 31 0.51 8.52 7.46
N ASP A 32 0.60 9.49 6.56
CA ASP A 32 -0.06 10.80 6.68
C ASP A 32 -1.38 10.91 5.90
N ASN A 33 -1.84 9.82 5.26
CA ASN A 33 -3.01 9.79 4.37
C ASN A 33 -2.99 10.88 3.30
N LEU A 34 -1.83 11.04 2.65
CA LEU A 34 -1.58 12.11 1.69
C LEU A 34 -1.19 11.55 0.33
N LEU A 35 -1.94 11.94 -0.70
CA LEU A 35 -1.62 11.68 -2.10
C LEU A 35 -1.07 12.95 -2.75
N THR A 36 0.06 12.83 -3.43
CA THR A 36 0.61 13.88 -4.27
C THR A 36 0.66 13.41 -5.72
N PRO A 37 0.72 14.33 -6.70
CA PRO A 37 0.98 13.95 -8.09
C PRO A 37 2.19 13.02 -8.18
N PRO A 38 2.18 12.03 -9.11
CA PRO A 38 3.32 11.17 -9.35
C PRO A 38 4.58 12.01 -9.56
N ARG A 39 5.63 11.70 -8.81
CA ARG A 39 6.92 12.37 -8.97
C ARG A 39 7.65 11.74 -10.16
N ASP A 40 8.24 12.57 -11.01
CA ASP A 40 9.16 12.09 -12.04
C ASP A 40 10.34 11.41 -11.33
N GLY A 41 10.49 10.10 -11.52
CA GLY A 41 11.44 9.28 -10.78
C GLY A 41 11.63 7.91 -11.44
N LYS A 42 12.72 7.24 -11.05
CA LYS A 42 13.00 5.87 -11.50
C LYS A 42 11.95 4.93 -10.90
N GLN A 43 11.45 4.01 -11.72
CA GLN A 43 10.64 2.90 -11.24
C GLN A 43 11.43 2.11 -10.18
N SER A 44 10.81 1.90 -9.02
CA SER A 44 11.35 1.10 -7.91
C SER A 44 10.59 -0.21 -7.79
N THR A 45 11.31 -1.28 -7.48
CA THR A 45 10.74 -2.63 -7.27
C THR A 45 11.27 -3.17 -5.95
N LEU A 46 10.36 -3.66 -5.10
CA LEU A 46 10.68 -4.33 -3.84
C LEU A 46 10.12 -5.76 -3.86
N ALA A 47 10.85 -6.71 -3.30
CA ALA A 47 10.40 -8.09 -3.13
C ALA A 47 10.18 -8.39 -1.64
N VAL A 48 8.94 -8.69 -1.26
CA VAL A 48 8.61 -9.19 0.08
C VAL A 48 8.76 -10.70 0.08
N THR A 49 9.76 -11.21 0.82
CA THR A 49 10.05 -12.64 0.91
C THR A 49 9.81 -13.18 2.31
N GLY A 50 9.64 -14.51 2.44
CA GLY A 50 9.45 -15.15 3.73
C GLY A 50 9.00 -16.60 3.59
N LYS A 51 9.26 -17.42 4.62
CA LYS A 51 8.88 -18.85 4.65
C LYS A 51 7.37 -19.06 4.55
N ALA A 52 6.93 -20.29 4.28
CA ALA A 52 5.52 -20.65 4.41
C ALA A 52 5.03 -20.34 5.84
N GLY A 53 3.82 -19.77 5.97
CA GLY A 53 3.27 -19.40 7.28
C GLY A 53 3.79 -18.09 7.89
N SER A 54 4.69 -17.35 7.24
CA SER A 54 5.22 -16.04 7.72
C SER A 54 4.21 -14.89 7.73
N GLY A 55 2.94 -15.13 7.38
CA GLY A 55 1.92 -14.09 7.38
C GLY A 55 2.07 -13.04 6.27
N LYS A 56 2.77 -13.31 5.16
CA LYS A 56 2.85 -12.37 4.01
C LYS A 56 1.48 -11.88 3.53
N THR A 57 0.47 -12.75 3.56
CA THR A 57 -0.91 -12.38 3.22
C THR A 57 -1.49 -11.35 4.19
N LEU A 58 -1.18 -11.45 5.48
CA LEU A 58 -1.60 -10.45 6.47
C LEU A 58 -0.91 -9.10 6.20
N LEU A 59 0.40 -9.11 5.94
CA LEU A 59 1.14 -7.90 5.59
C LEU A 59 0.54 -7.22 4.34
N LEU A 60 0.24 -7.99 3.28
CA LEU A 60 -0.40 -7.45 2.08
C LEU A 60 -1.81 -6.90 2.34
N ALA A 61 -2.58 -7.53 3.24
CA ALA A 61 -3.90 -7.05 3.61
C ALA A 61 -3.83 -5.71 4.34
N GLU A 62 -2.91 -5.55 5.30
CA GLU A 62 -2.72 -4.28 6.01
C GLU A 62 -2.18 -3.18 5.08
N LEU A 63 -1.26 -3.49 4.17
CA LEU A 63 -0.81 -2.54 3.13
C LEU A 63 -1.97 -2.09 2.23
N THR A 64 -2.81 -3.03 1.78
CA THR A 64 -3.97 -2.75 0.92
C THR A 64 -4.98 -1.87 1.65
N ARG A 65 -5.20 -2.16 2.94
CA ARG A 65 -6.05 -1.36 3.81
C ARG A 65 -5.52 0.07 3.95
N ALA A 66 -4.24 0.24 4.28
CA ALA A 66 -3.61 1.55 4.43
C ALA A 66 -3.64 2.36 3.12
N LEU A 67 -3.43 1.71 1.97
CA LEU A 67 -3.57 2.34 0.66
C LEU A 67 -5.00 2.84 0.41
N THR A 68 -6.00 2.02 0.75
CA THR A 68 -7.42 2.39 0.61
C THR A 68 -7.78 3.55 1.54
N GLU A 69 -7.31 3.52 2.79
CA GLU A 69 -7.51 4.60 3.77
C GLU A 69 -6.85 5.92 3.32
N ALA A 70 -5.69 5.84 2.64
CA ALA A 70 -5.02 6.98 2.01
C ALA A 70 -5.71 7.50 0.74
N GLY A 71 -6.80 6.87 0.29
CA GLY A 71 -7.59 7.29 -0.88
C GLY A 71 -7.11 6.74 -2.21
N VAL A 72 -6.32 5.65 -2.21
CA VAL A 72 -5.98 4.91 -3.43
C VAL A 72 -7.18 4.08 -3.87
N ASP A 73 -7.56 4.20 -5.14
CA ASP A 73 -8.70 3.46 -5.71
C ASP A 73 -8.30 2.00 -6.01
N VAL A 74 -9.05 1.04 -5.47
CA VAL A 74 -8.86 -0.38 -5.82
C VAL A 74 -9.53 -0.65 -7.17
N VAL A 75 -8.75 -1.18 -8.12
CA VAL A 75 -9.21 -1.57 -9.45
C VAL A 75 -9.77 -2.98 -9.36
N SER A 76 -11.09 -3.10 -9.42
CA SER A 76 -11.82 -4.38 -9.53
C SER A 76 -12.31 -4.63 -10.95
N GLY A 77 -12.94 -5.79 -11.20
CA GLY A 77 -13.49 -6.15 -12.52
C GLY A 77 -14.45 -5.11 -13.12
N ASP A 78 -15.23 -4.42 -12.27
CA ASP A 78 -16.20 -3.39 -12.68
C ASP A 78 -15.65 -1.95 -12.57
N TYR A 79 -14.32 -1.77 -12.56
CA TYR A 79 -13.72 -0.45 -12.33
C TYR A 79 -13.95 0.53 -13.50
N GLU A 80 -14.74 1.58 -13.25
CA GLU A 80 -14.91 2.73 -14.15
C GLU A 80 -14.22 4.00 -13.62
N GLY A 81 -12.91 4.10 -13.83
CA GLY A 81 -12.14 5.23 -13.33
C GLY A 81 -12.31 6.54 -14.13
N ARG A 82 -12.78 7.63 -13.50
CA ARG A 82 -12.72 9.00 -14.07
C ARG A 82 -11.35 9.67 -13.87
N LYS A 83 -10.79 10.30 -14.92
CA LYS A 83 -9.45 10.94 -14.86
C LYS A 83 -9.43 12.10 -13.84
N ARG A 84 -8.47 12.08 -12.91
CA ARG A 84 -8.12 13.18 -11.99
C ARG A 84 -6.59 13.26 -11.85
N LYS A 85 -6.06 14.44 -11.54
CA LYS A 85 -4.61 14.75 -11.58
C LYS A 85 -3.81 14.03 -10.49
N ASP A 86 -4.46 13.71 -9.39
CA ASP A 86 -3.94 13.12 -8.16
C ASP A 86 -4.38 11.66 -7.95
N ARG A 87 -5.12 11.08 -8.92
CA ARG A 87 -5.67 9.72 -8.80
C ARG A 87 -4.55 8.68 -8.74
N ARG A 88 -4.64 7.78 -7.76
CA ARG A 88 -3.78 6.61 -7.60
C ARG A 88 -4.64 5.36 -7.57
N THR A 89 -4.14 4.28 -8.14
CA THR A 89 -4.87 3.01 -8.24
C THR A 89 -4.02 1.85 -7.78
N LEU A 90 -4.64 0.87 -7.12
CA LEU A 90 -4.07 -0.44 -6.78
C LEU A 90 -4.81 -1.52 -7.58
N ALA A 91 -4.09 -2.48 -8.17
CA ALA A 91 -4.64 -3.56 -8.99
C ALA A 91 -4.24 -4.94 -8.45
#